data_AF-A0A1F8V7D1-F1
#
_entry.id   AF-A0A1F8V7D1-F1
#
_cell.length_a   1.000
_cell.length_b   1.000
_cell.length_c   1.000
_cell.angle_alpha   90.00
_cell.angle_beta   90.00
_cell.angle_gamma   90.00
#
_symmetry.space_group_name_H-M   'P 1'
#
loop_
_entity.id
_entity.type
_entity.pdbx_description
1 polymer ?
#
loop_
_entity_poly.entity_id
_entity_poly.type
_entity_poly.pdbx_seq_one_letter_code
_entity_poly.pdbx_strand_id
1 'polypeptide(L)'
;MHPLEKSTPQIPRSSSINLFAALPDELVAKMLPRLEVHILKRPPTKRQKDQVVAFNVYHLIVDNAASKKYLIGFCKEDFFSKEIGYVTQSLNQKGSLFRLIEENSELFNNGMSQDRLVIVCLEREIEEAGGLVRPIGHALHQCRVLRARKGPCVHDAILEEERDKLLHHVAYGEQAKVEKILKWCPELLWSTHKGSVTDCSRVRTFLNTSAFQLAVRNGDWHMYRMMLKLIPNDRRPEFKANLRQQLQELEEQGLEYELDNLNWCGLRVLGADPSEESKNDVIARNAYHLILEREKDAQGRIIRCGRIQRYFIGFRNAQGEYERSELSGTSALKQWVLQSESNNSPLFRRKDNYPHLVMRDPSVLKLAREEIEAMGGLTKERKNTSLEEDLQLLQAELTSYIAKYSNAPTGELMKTWCVLVGWAQRLLPANVWQWWMHPDTDWFHMSRSIFRGVRPRWPVTFYENVSWLPLSPFFGNDFAAGGQPGQFESMRVCGTGGSGVVQGCTEFVEFFSSSSQRKLSNFKHQLAERNLAPRP
;
A
#
# COMPACT_ATOMS: atom_id res chain seq x y z
N MET A 1 35.57 -42.59 55.36
CA MET A 1 35.78 -41.41 54.50
C MET A 1 36.30 -41.87 53.14
N HIS A 2 35.41 -41.92 52.15
CA HIS A 2 35.72 -41.95 50.70
C HIS A 2 34.43 -41.49 49.99
N PRO A 3 34.47 -40.56 49.02
CA PRO A 3 33.25 -40.00 48.43
C PRO A 3 32.81 -40.77 47.17
N LEU A 4 31.50 -40.81 46.98
CA LEU A 4 30.81 -41.25 45.76
C LEU A 4 31.03 -40.26 44.61
N GLU A 5 31.54 -40.75 43.47
CA GLU A 5 31.44 -40.07 42.18
C GLU A 5 30.19 -40.52 41.43
N LYS A 6 29.33 -39.57 41.06
CA LYS A 6 28.19 -39.75 40.16
C LYS A 6 28.67 -39.56 38.72
N SER A 7 28.55 -40.60 37.88
CA SER A 7 28.70 -40.49 36.44
C SER A 7 27.40 -39.98 35.80
N THR A 8 27.52 -39.03 34.86
CA THR A 8 26.42 -38.53 34.03
C THR A 8 26.72 -38.91 32.57
N PRO A 9 25.75 -39.36 31.76
CA PRO A 9 26.03 -39.80 30.39
C PRO A 9 26.21 -38.61 29.45
N GLN A 10 27.27 -38.65 28.62
CA GLN A 10 27.48 -37.71 27.51
C GLN A 10 26.60 -38.10 26.31
N ILE A 11 25.83 -37.13 25.80
CA ILE A 11 25.09 -37.20 24.53
C ILE A 11 26.04 -36.77 23.39
N PRO A 12 26.14 -37.49 22.27
CA PRO A 12 27.00 -37.09 21.16
C PRO A 12 26.39 -35.87 20.44
N ARG A 13 27.17 -34.78 20.34
CA ARG A 13 26.82 -33.59 19.55
C ARG A 13 26.95 -33.92 18.07
N SER A 14 25.87 -33.70 17.33
CA SER A 14 25.81 -33.82 15.87
C SER A 14 26.68 -32.77 15.19
N SER A 15 27.49 -33.23 14.24
CA SER A 15 28.38 -32.43 13.42
C SER A 15 27.60 -31.67 12.34
N SER A 16 27.38 -30.37 12.53
CA SER A 16 27.01 -29.47 11.44
C SER A 16 28.21 -29.32 10.49
N ILE A 17 28.07 -29.78 9.25
CA ILE A 17 29.08 -29.59 8.20
C ILE A 17 29.11 -28.11 7.85
N ASN A 18 30.13 -27.42 8.35
CA ASN A 18 30.39 -26.02 8.04
C ASN A 18 31.12 -25.97 6.69
N LEU A 19 30.44 -25.54 5.63
CA LEU A 19 30.96 -25.52 4.25
C LEU A 19 32.23 -24.68 4.07
N PHE A 20 32.58 -23.86 5.08
CA PHE A 20 33.78 -23.01 5.13
C PHE A 20 34.90 -23.55 6.02
N ALA A 21 34.69 -24.65 6.76
CA ALA A 21 35.71 -25.22 7.65
C ALA A 21 36.91 -25.84 6.88
N ALA A 22 36.78 -26.05 5.57
CA ALA A 22 37.84 -26.56 4.71
C ALA A 22 38.73 -25.46 4.11
N LEU A 23 38.38 -24.18 4.29
CA LEU A 23 39.21 -23.08 3.79
C LEU A 23 40.13 -22.57 4.90
N PRO A 24 41.44 -22.38 4.62
CA PRO A 24 42.35 -21.76 5.58
C PRO A 24 41.85 -20.37 5.99
N ASP A 25 41.95 -20.03 7.28
CA ASP A 25 41.48 -18.74 7.83
C ASP A 25 42.08 -17.53 7.08
N GLU A 26 43.30 -17.67 6.54
CA GLU A 26 43.96 -16.67 5.70
C GLU A 26 43.26 -16.41 4.36
N LEU A 27 42.61 -17.41 3.77
CA LEU A 27 41.91 -17.29 2.48
C LEU A 27 40.52 -16.67 2.69
N VAL A 28 39.85 -17.04 3.77
CA VAL A 28 38.58 -16.42 4.18
C VAL A 28 38.77 -14.94 4.54
N ALA A 29 39.91 -14.58 5.14
CA ALA A 29 40.26 -13.19 5.45
C ALA A 29 40.64 -12.35 4.21
N LYS A 30 41.10 -12.99 3.12
CA LYS A 30 41.51 -12.33 1.87
C LYS A 30 40.41 -12.17 0.83
N MET A 31 39.31 -12.93 0.91
CA MET A 31 38.36 -13.03 -0.20
C MET A 31 37.36 -11.86 -0.34
N LEU A 32 37.11 -11.04 0.69
CA LEU A 32 36.36 -9.79 0.55
C LEU A 32 36.79 -8.77 1.63
N PRO A 33 37.21 -7.54 1.28
CA PRO A 33 37.47 -6.51 2.29
C PRO A 33 36.19 -6.27 3.08
N ARG A 34 36.29 -6.38 4.41
CA ARG A 34 35.18 -6.09 5.32
C ARG A 34 34.81 -4.61 5.13
N LEU A 35 33.56 -4.35 4.78
CA LEU A 35 33.04 -3.00 4.71
C LEU A 35 33.05 -2.41 6.13
N GLU A 36 33.68 -1.26 6.30
CA GLU A 36 33.83 -0.60 7.61
C GLU A 36 33.02 0.68 7.67
N VAL A 37 32.55 1.04 8.87
CA VAL A 37 31.97 2.37 9.12
C VAL A 37 32.96 3.18 9.93
N HIS A 38 33.54 4.22 9.35
CA HIS A 38 34.33 5.18 10.12
C HIS A 38 33.40 6.17 10.83
N ILE A 39 33.63 6.36 12.12
CA ILE A 39 32.88 7.29 12.95
C ILE A 39 33.72 8.53 13.17
N LEU A 40 33.39 9.59 12.45
CA LEU A 40 34.21 10.80 12.36
C LEU A 40 33.62 11.90 13.24
N LYS A 41 34.44 12.48 14.13
CA LYS A 41 34.07 13.68 14.91
C LYS A 41 34.48 14.99 14.24
N ARG A 42 35.04 14.90 13.04
CA ARG A 42 35.59 16.01 12.26
C ARG A 42 35.24 15.81 10.78
N PRO A 43 35.27 16.87 9.96
CA PRO A 43 35.09 16.73 8.52
C PRO A 43 36.08 15.72 7.92
N PRO A 44 35.62 14.88 6.96
CA PRO A 44 36.45 13.83 6.36
C PRO A 44 37.57 14.43 5.51
N THR A 45 38.77 13.89 5.68
CA THR A 45 39.96 14.22 4.86
C THR A 45 39.80 13.71 3.43
N LYS A 46 40.57 14.25 2.47
CA LYS A 46 40.56 13.79 1.07
C LYS A 46 40.76 12.27 0.97
N ARG A 47 41.78 11.75 1.66
CA ARG A 47 42.07 10.30 1.71
C ARG A 47 40.87 9.48 2.20
N GLN A 48 40.16 9.95 3.22
CA GLN A 48 38.97 9.26 3.73
C GLN A 48 37.82 9.31 2.73
N LYS A 49 37.62 10.44 2.04
CA LYS A 49 36.62 10.53 0.95
C LYS A 49 36.95 9.56 -0.19
N ASP A 50 38.22 9.47 -0.58
CA ASP A 50 38.68 8.55 -1.63
C ASP A 50 38.43 7.08 -1.24
N GLN A 51 38.54 6.72 0.05
CA GLN A 51 38.20 5.38 0.55
C GLN A 51 36.70 5.04 0.39
N VAL A 52 35.84 6.04 0.58
CA VAL A 52 34.39 5.86 0.38
C VAL A 52 34.04 5.73 -1.10
N VAL A 53 34.68 6.52 -1.97
CA VAL A 53 34.49 6.41 -3.44
C VAL A 53 35.00 5.06 -3.97
N ALA A 54 36.04 4.50 -3.38
CA ALA A 54 36.51 3.14 -3.67
C ALA A 54 35.59 2.03 -3.09
N PHE A 55 34.46 2.41 -2.47
CA PHE A 55 33.51 1.52 -1.78
C PHE A 55 34.12 0.68 -0.66
N ASN A 56 35.21 1.14 -0.04
CA ASN A 56 35.86 0.38 1.03
C ASN A 56 35.24 0.68 2.40
N VAL A 57 34.60 1.85 2.55
CA VAL A 57 34.16 2.38 3.84
C VAL A 57 32.90 3.22 3.64
N TYR A 58 32.04 3.30 4.66
CA TYR A 58 31.06 4.37 4.82
C TYR A 58 31.43 5.29 5.99
N HIS A 59 31.04 6.56 5.93
CA HIS A 59 31.25 7.49 7.04
C HIS A 59 29.95 7.75 7.80
N LEU A 60 30.02 7.67 9.12
CA LEU A 60 29.07 8.30 10.02
C LEU A 60 29.79 9.46 10.71
N ILE A 61 29.36 10.69 10.45
CA ILE A 61 29.99 11.91 10.95
C ILE A 61 29.14 12.46 12.09
N VAL A 62 29.73 12.56 13.27
CA VAL A 62 29.14 13.22 14.44
C VAL A 62 29.43 14.71 14.30
N ASP A 63 28.48 15.46 13.74
CA ASP A 63 28.59 16.91 13.51
C ASP A 63 28.49 17.68 14.83
N ASN A 64 27.47 17.36 15.64
CA ASN A 64 27.35 17.89 16.99
C ASN A 64 26.63 16.88 17.90
N ALA A 65 27.39 16.26 18.80
CA ALA A 65 26.87 15.25 19.72
C ALA A 65 25.84 15.82 20.70
N ALA A 66 26.02 17.07 21.17
CA ALA A 66 25.09 17.71 22.11
C ALA A 66 23.72 17.99 21.45
N SER A 67 23.72 18.31 20.16
CA SER A 67 22.49 18.52 19.39
C SER A 67 22.01 17.28 18.63
N LYS A 68 22.61 16.10 18.86
CA LYS A 68 22.29 14.85 18.16
C LYS A 68 22.25 15.01 16.63
N LYS A 69 23.18 15.79 16.07
CA LYS A 69 23.29 15.98 14.62
C LYS A 69 24.35 15.04 14.07
N TYR A 70 23.90 14.15 13.21
CA TYR A 70 24.74 13.17 12.52
C TYR A 70 24.60 13.38 11.01
N LEU A 71 25.70 13.21 10.28
CA LEU A 71 25.72 13.15 8.83
C LEU A 71 26.19 11.76 8.40
N ILE A 72 25.74 11.30 7.24
CA ILE A 72 26.27 10.13 6.57
C ILE A 72 27.10 10.59 5.38
N GLY A 73 28.21 9.89 5.13
CA GLY A 73 29.10 10.14 4.01
C GLY A 73 29.26 8.90 3.16
N PHE A 74 28.89 9.01 1.89
CA PHE A 74 28.77 7.88 0.97
C PHE A 74 29.11 8.29 -0.46
N CYS A 75 29.18 7.32 -1.36
CA CYS A 75 29.41 7.56 -2.77
C CYS A 75 28.09 7.65 -3.55
N LYS A 76 28.00 8.58 -4.49
CA LYS A 76 26.81 8.80 -5.33
C LYS A 76 27.25 9.03 -6.77
N GLU A 77 26.54 8.40 -7.70
CA GLU A 77 26.72 8.65 -9.13
C GLU A 77 26.01 9.95 -9.50
N ASP A 78 26.73 10.89 -10.09
CA ASP A 78 26.13 12.09 -10.65
C ASP A 78 25.29 11.74 -11.88
N PHE A 79 24.08 12.30 -11.96
CA PHE A 79 23.10 11.91 -12.97
C PHE A 79 23.55 12.27 -14.40
N PHE A 80 24.24 13.41 -14.57
CA PHE A 80 24.61 13.95 -15.87
C PHE A 80 25.97 13.45 -16.34
N SER A 81 26.95 13.47 -15.44
CA SER A 81 28.35 13.13 -15.76
C SER A 81 28.66 11.64 -15.62
N LYS A 82 27.81 10.88 -14.91
CA LYS A 82 28.08 9.47 -14.55
C LYS A 82 29.32 9.29 -13.66
N GLU A 83 29.89 10.36 -13.13
CA GLU A 83 31.02 10.30 -12.22
C GLU A 83 30.56 9.92 -10.80
N ILE A 84 31.36 9.09 -10.12
CA ILE A 84 31.09 8.70 -8.74
C ILE A 84 31.80 9.68 -7.81
N GLY A 85 31.01 10.44 -7.04
CA GLY A 85 31.51 11.44 -6.10
C GLY A 85 31.21 11.08 -4.65
N TYR A 86 32.00 11.64 -3.72
CA TYR A 86 31.69 11.60 -2.29
C TYR A 86 30.66 12.68 -1.94
N VAL A 87 29.57 12.27 -1.30
CA VAL A 87 28.48 13.16 -0.85
C VAL A 87 28.27 12.97 0.65
N THR A 88 27.90 14.06 1.33
CA THR A 88 27.45 14.03 2.73
C THR A 88 26.00 14.44 2.81
N GLN A 89 25.21 13.78 3.65
CA GLN A 89 23.81 14.10 3.88
C GLN A 89 23.48 14.02 5.37
N SER A 90 22.57 14.89 5.84
CA SER A 90 22.05 14.80 7.21
C SER A 90 21.31 13.49 7.42
N LEU A 91 21.62 12.81 8.53
CA LEU A 91 20.95 11.56 8.90
C LEU A 91 19.48 11.85 9.23
N ASN A 92 18.58 10.99 8.74
CA ASN A 92 17.16 11.12 9.03
C ASN A 92 16.90 10.82 10.52
N GLN A 93 16.39 11.80 11.26
CA GLN A 93 16.10 11.65 12.71
C GLN A 93 15.00 10.63 13.00
N LYS A 94 14.18 10.26 12.00
CA LYS A 94 13.17 9.21 12.11
C LYS A 94 13.68 7.86 11.58
N GLY A 95 14.89 7.83 11.01
CA GLY A 95 15.52 6.67 10.40
C GLY A 95 15.90 5.58 11.41
N SER A 96 16.04 4.35 10.93
CA SER A 96 16.44 3.21 11.75
C SER A 96 17.87 3.35 12.29
N LEU A 97 18.79 3.92 11.50
CA LEU A 97 20.15 4.19 11.95
C LEU A 97 20.19 5.23 13.09
N PHE A 98 19.37 6.28 13.03
CA PHE A 98 19.32 7.29 14.08
C PHE A 98 18.83 6.68 15.40
N ARG A 99 17.74 5.90 15.36
CA ARG A 99 17.24 5.16 16.53
C ARG A 99 18.30 4.20 17.10
N LEU A 100 19.00 3.47 16.23
CA LEU A 100 20.09 2.58 16.63
C LEU A 100 21.22 3.33 17.36
N ILE A 101 21.61 4.52 16.89
CA ILE A 101 22.61 5.38 17.54
C ILE A 101 22.13 5.82 18.93
N GLU A 102 20.87 6.25 19.04
CA GLU A 102 20.29 6.76 20.28
C GLU A 102 20.13 5.66 21.34
N GLU A 103 19.67 4.48 20.93
CA GLU A 103 19.42 3.35 21.83
C GLU A 103 20.70 2.60 22.20
N ASN A 104 21.72 2.63 21.33
CA ASN A 104 22.94 1.83 21.49
C ASN A 104 24.21 2.66 21.20
N SER A 105 24.35 3.80 21.85
CA SER A 105 25.49 4.72 21.67
C SER A 105 26.86 4.05 21.82
N GLU A 106 26.96 2.98 22.62
CA GLU A 106 28.18 2.18 22.79
C GLU A 106 28.71 1.56 21.49
N LEU A 107 27.83 1.26 20.53
CA LEU A 107 28.22 0.73 19.22
C LEU A 107 29.01 1.72 18.37
N PHE A 108 29.03 2.99 18.80
CA PHE A 108 29.60 4.10 18.04
C PHE A 108 30.81 4.75 18.74
N ASN A 109 31.21 4.26 19.92
CA ASN A 109 32.23 4.91 20.73
C ASN A 109 33.69 4.61 20.30
N ASN A 110 33.92 3.55 19.51
CA ASN A 110 35.27 3.07 19.20
C ASN A 110 35.90 3.68 17.93
N GLY A 111 35.35 4.77 17.38
CA GLY A 111 35.88 5.48 16.21
C GLY A 111 35.74 4.74 14.88
N MET A 112 35.53 3.43 14.90
CA MET A 112 35.10 2.61 13.78
C MET A 112 34.11 1.57 14.27
N SER A 113 33.12 1.26 13.44
CA SER A 113 32.18 0.17 13.68
C SER A 113 32.23 -0.80 12.52
N GLN A 114 32.48 -2.07 12.84
CA GLN A 114 32.22 -3.21 11.96
C GLN A 114 30.89 -3.89 12.35
N ASP A 115 30.11 -3.25 13.23
CA ASP A 115 28.80 -3.79 13.61
C ASP A 115 27.90 -3.78 12.38
N ARG A 116 27.42 -4.97 12.02
CA ARG A 116 26.71 -5.18 10.77
C ARG A 116 25.32 -4.57 10.79
N LEU A 117 24.72 -4.42 11.97
CA LEU A 117 23.46 -3.73 12.12
C LEU A 117 23.63 -2.25 11.75
N VAL A 118 24.74 -1.65 12.19
CA VAL A 118 25.13 -0.28 11.82
C VAL A 118 25.32 -0.17 10.31
N ILE A 119 26.03 -1.12 9.70
CA ILE A 119 26.25 -1.13 8.24
C ILE A 119 24.93 -1.23 7.47
N VAL A 120 24.03 -2.16 7.84
CA VAL A 120 22.74 -2.35 7.14
C VAL A 120 21.85 -1.10 7.28
N CYS A 121 21.74 -0.55 8.49
CA CYS A 121 20.97 0.68 8.70
C CYS A 121 21.59 1.86 7.94
N LEU A 122 22.91 1.94 7.86
CA LEU A 122 23.63 2.98 7.11
C LEU A 122 23.44 2.85 5.61
N GLU A 123 23.56 1.65 5.06
CA GLU A 123 23.33 1.38 3.63
C GLU A 123 21.92 1.75 3.21
N ARG A 124 20.91 1.49 4.04
CA ARG A 124 19.53 1.90 3.78
C ARG A 124 19.39 3.41 3.67
N GLU A 125 19.96 4.16 4.63
CA GLU A 125 19.94 5.63 4.59
C GLU A 125 20.69 6.16 3.36
N ILE A 126 21.75 5.47 2.95
CA ILE A 126 22.51 5.78 1.72
C ILE A 126 21.65 5.51 0.47
N GLU A 127 20.97 4.37 0.37
CA GLU A 127 20.05 4.06 -0.74
C GLU A 127 18.93 5.11 -0.83
N GLU A 128 18.31 5.46 0.29
CA GLU A 128 17.23 6.46 0.35
C GLU A 128 17.72 7.87 -0.05
N ALA A 129 18.99 8.17 0.20
CA ALA A 129 19.68 9.37 -0.26
C ALA A 129 20.10 9.32 -1.76
N GLY A 130 19.81 8.21 -2.45
CA GLY A 130 20.22 7.97 -3.82
C GLY A 130 21.71 7.69 -3.98
N GLY A 131 22.38 7.24 -2.92
CA GLY A 131 23.75 6.79 -2.92
C GLY A 131 23.91 5.36 -3.42
N LEU A 132 25.14 5.01 -3.77
CA LEU A 132 25.50 3.68 -4.22
C LEU A 132 25.84 2.82 -3.00
N VAL A 133 25.19 1.66 -2.89
CA VAL A 133 25.51 0.63 -1.90
C VAL A 133 26.16 -0.57 -2.56
N ARG A 134 27.11 -1.23 -1.88
CA ARG A 134 27.63 -2.50 -2.39
C ARG A 134 26.53 -3.56 -2.27
N PRO A 135 26.27 -4.39 -3.30
CA PRO A 135 25.34 -5.49 -3.16
C PRO A 135 25.89 -6.47 -2.13
N ILE A 136 25.40 -6.42 -0.89
CA ILE A 136 25.84 -7.34 0.13
C ILE A 136 25.20 -8.72 -0.12
N GLY A 137 25.89 -9.55 -0.89
CA GLY A 137 25.57 -10.98 -0.99
C GLY A 137 25.87 -11.78 0.29
N HIS A 138 26.59 -11.21 1.27
CA HIS A 138 27.25 -12.00 2.33
C HIS A 138 26.92 -11.65 3.80
N ALA A 139 26.39 -10.46 4.14
CA ALA A 139 25.87 -10.17 5.49
C ALA A 139 24.57 -10.95 5.78
N LEU A 140 23.85 -11.34 4.72
CA LEU A 140 22.58 -12.06 4.69
C LEU A 140 22.57 -13.37 5.49
N HIS A 141 23.68 -14.11 5.53
CA HIS A 141 23.75 -15.38 6.23
C HIS A 141 23.99 -15.24 7.74
N GLN A 142 24.54 -14.11 8.20
CA GLN A 142 25.13 -14.01 9.55
C GLN A 142 24.38 -13.08 10.52
N CYS A 143 23.36 -12.32 10.09
CA CYS A 143 22.38 -11.74 11.03
C CYS A 143 21.63 -12.83 11.82
N ARG A 144 21.46 -14.04 11.26
CA ARG A 144 20.98 -15.22 11.99
C ARG A 144 21.86 -15.59 13.19
N VAL A 145 23.15 -15.25 13.19
CA VAL A 145 24.08 -15.51 14.30
C VAL A 145 23.93 -14.46 15.42
N LEU A 146 23.46 -13.25 15.10
CA LEU A 146 23.24 -12.19 16.10
C LEU A 146 22.06 -12.46 17.05
N ARG A 147 21.11 -13.35 16.67
CA ARG A 147 20.09 -13.90 17.59
C ARG A 147 20.68 -14.49 18.88
N ALA A 148 21.94 -14.91 18.85
CA ALA A 148 22.58 -15.56 19.99
C ALA A 148 23.33 -14.60 20.94
N ARG A 149 23.48 -13.30 20.60
CA ARG A 149 24.42 -12.40 21.32
C ARG A 149 23.87 -11.03 21.76
N LYS A 150 22.77 -10.53 21.21
CA LYS A 150 22.23 -9.20 21.60
C LYS A 150 20.71 -9.28 21.82
N GLY A 151 20.23 -8.52 22.79
CA GLY A 151 18.84 -8.53 23.24
C GLY A 151 17.82 -8.20 22.12
N PRO A 152 16.55 -8.59 22.31
CA PRO A 152 15.52 -8.63 21.27
C PRO A 152 15.15 -7.29 20.61
N CYS A 153 15.37 -6.14 21.25
CA CYS A 153 14.69 -4.88 20.88
C CYS A 153 14.97 -4.34 19.47
N VAL A 154 16.24 -4.28 19.02
CA VAL A 154 16.56 -3.58 17.75
C VAL A 154 16.28 -4.44 16.51
N HIS A 155 16.51 -5.74 16.62
CA HIS A 155 16.24 -6.68 15.53
C HIS A 155 14.75 -6.75 15.24
N ASP A 156 13.92 -6.75 16.28
CA ASP A 156 12.46 -6.78 16.14
C ASP A 156 11.94 -5.50 15.49
N ALA A 157 12.52 -4.33 15.82
CA ALA A 157 12.16 -3.05 15.18
C ALA A 157 12.48 -3.02 13.68
N ILE A 158 13.62 -3.57 13.25
CA ILE A 158 13.97 -3.65 11.81
C ILE A 158 13.06 -4.64 11.09
N LEU A 159 12.78 -5.81 11.70
CA LEU A 159 11.86 -6.77 11.12
C LEU A 159 10.44 -6.22 11.00
N GLU A 160 9.98 -5.43 11.96
CA GLU A 160 8.71 -4.73 11.92
C GLU A 160 8.68 -3.71 10.77
N GLU A 161 9.72 -2.90 10.59
CA GLU A 161 9.79 -1.95 9.49
C GLU A 161 9.81 -2.64 8.11
N GLU A 162 10.55 -3.74 7.97
CA GLU A 162 10.60 -4.53 6.75
C GLU A 162 9.32 -5.31 6.48
N ARG A 163 8.63 -5.78 7.52
CA ARG A 163 7.28 -6.34 7.44
C ARG A 163 6.32 -5.30 6.87
N ASP A 164 6.34 -4.08 7.38
CA ASP A 164 5.42 -3.02 6.95
C ASP A 164 5.69 -2.61 5.49
N LYS A 165 6.97 -2.49 5.10
CA LYS A 165 7.38 -2.29 3.69
C LYS A 165 6.93 -3.45 2.81
N LEU A 166 7.12 -4.70 3.25
CA LEU A 166 6.70 -5.89 2.51
C LEU A 166 5.19 -5.88 2.27
N LEU A 167 4.40 -5.66 3.32
CA LEU A 167 2.94 -5.58 3.23
C LEU A 167 2.49 -4.48 2.26
N HIS A 168 3.08 -3.29 2.38
CA HIS A 168 2.83 -2.18 1.47
C HIS A 168 3.08 -2.58 0.00
N HIS A 169 4.26 -3.11 -0.31
CA HIS A 169 4.61 -3.50 -1.67
C HIS A 169 3.72 -4.63 -2.21
N VAL A 170 3.26 -5.55 -1.35
CA VAL A 170 2.27 -6.57 -1.74
C VAL A 170 0.91 -5.92 -2.04
N ALA A 171 0.43 -5.01 -1.19
CA ALA A 171 -0.85 -4.32 -1.37
C ALA A 171 -0.91 -3.48 -2.66
N TYR A 172 0.25 -2.97 -3.10
CA TYR A 172 0.41 -2.18 -4.33
C TYR A 172 0.85 -3.01 -5.55
N GLY A 173 1.00 -4.33 -5.41
CA GLY A 173 1.37 -5.22 -6.52
C GLY A 173 2.80 -5.01 -7.04
N GLU A 174 3.73 -4.50 -6.22
CA GLU A 174 5.09 -4.13 -6.61
C GLU A 174 6.06 -5.32 -6.50
N GLN A 175 5.86 -6.34 -7.36
CA GLN A 175 6.55 -7.64 -7.27
C GLN A 175 8.08 -7.55 -7.13
N ALA A 176 8.74 -6.65 -7.87
CA ALA A 176 10.20 -6.52 -7.82
C ALA A 176 10.72 -6.05 -6.45
N LYS A 177 9.98 -5.17 -5.77
CA LYS A 177 10.34 -4.68 -4.43
C LYS A 177 10.08 -5.77 -3.38
N VAL A 178 8.96 -6.49 -3.50
CA VAL A 178 8.67 -7.67 -2.67
C VAL A 178 9.78 -8.73 -2.83
N GLU A 179 10.21 -9.00 -4.06
CA GLU A 179 11.30 -9.95 -4.34
C GLU A 179 12.63 -9.50 -3.73
N LYS A 180 12.96 -8.20 -3.75
CA LYS A 180 14.16 -7.65 -3.08
C LYS A 180 14.12 -7.94 -1.57
N ILE A 181 12.99 -7.65 -0.92
CA ILE A 181 12.82 -7.86 0.54
C ILE A 181 12.88 -9.35 0.89
N LEU A 182 12.18 -10.21 0.15
CA LEU A 182 12.09 -11.64 0.47
C LEU A 182 13.35 -12.43 0.13
N LYS A 183 14.16 -11.96 -0.84
CA LYS A 183 15.53 -12.48 -1.03
C LYS A 183 16.41 -12.20 0.20
N TRP A 184 16.15 -11.09 0.89
CA TRP A 184 16.86 -10.71 2.10
C TRP A 184 16.33 -11.45 3.35
N CYS A 185 15.02 -11.46 3.57
CA CYS A 185 14.39 -12.10 4.72
C CYS A 185 13.13 -12.90 4.31
N PRO A 186 13.29 -14.16 3.86
CA PRO A 186 12.15 -15.00 3.53
C PRO A 186 11.29 -15.33 4.76
N GLU A 187 11.82 -15.18 5.98
CA GLU A 187 11.07 -15.38 7.23
C GLU A 187 9.86 -14.43 7.34
N LEU A 188 9.85 -13.28 6.68
CA LEU A 188 8.69 -12.39 6.69
C LEU A 188 7.42 -13.03 6.06
N LEU A 189 7.52 -14.19 5.42
CA LEU A 189 6.37 -14.98 4.96
C LEU A 189 5.70 -15.83 6.05
N TRP A 190 6.31 -15.99 7.24
CA TRP A 190 5.69 -16.76 8.33
C TRP A 190 4.41 -16.09 8.83
N SER A 191 3.46 -16.90 9.29
CA SER A 191 2.21 -16.42 9.88
C SER A 191 2.40 -15.57 11.15
N THR A 192 3.58 -15.60 11.76
CA THR A 192 3.94 -14.75 12.91
C THR A 192 4.24 -13.30 12.51
N HIS A 193 4.53 -13.02 11.24
CA HIS A 193 4.83 -11.67 10.75
C HIS A 193 3.58 -11.04 10.11
N LYS A 194 2.52 -10.91 10.91
CA LYS A 194 1.29 -10.20 10.55
C LYS A 194 1.41 -8.72 10.91
N GLY A 195 0.78 -7.86 10.12
CA GLY A 195 0.75 -6.42 10.32
C GLY A 195 -0.50 -5.79 9.70
N SER A 196 -0.55 -4.46 9.71
CA SER A 196 -1.65 -3.71 9.10
C SER A 196 -1.16 -2.93 7.89
N VAL A 197 -1.97 -2.88 6.84
CA VAL A 197 -1.59 -2.18 5.61
C VAL A 197 -2.80 -1.58 4.91
N THR A 198 -2.68 -0.31 4.54
CA THR A 198 -3.63 0.36 3.65
C THR A 198 -3.31 0.02 2.20
N ASP A 199 -4.31 -0.45 1.47
CA ASP A 199 -4.14 -0.82 0.07
C ASP A 199 -4.04 0.40 -0.87
N CYS A 200 -3.82 0.12 -2.15
CA CYS A 200 -3.65 1.17 -3.16
C CYS A 200 -4.85 2.12 -3.28
N SER A 201 -6.07 1.68 -2.93
CA SER A 201 -7.29 2.49 -2.99
C SER A 201 -7.33 3.59 -1.92
N ARG A 202 -6.49 3.45 -0.89
CA ARG A 202 -6.44 4.25 0.35
C ARG A 202 -7.73 4.26 1.16
N VAL A 203 -8.69 3.40 0.83
CA VAL A 203 -9.95 3.30 1.57
C VAL A 203 -10.05 2.05 2.42
N ARG A 204 -9.17 1.05 2.22
CA ARG A 204 -9.13 -0.17 3.03
C ARG A 204 -7.81 -0.35 3.72
N THR A 205 -7.86 -0.62 5.02
CA THR A 205 -6.72 -1.03 5.82
C THR A 205 -6.92 -2.46 6.30
N PHE A 206 -6.18 -3.40 5.72
CA PHE A 206 -6.17 -4.79 6.18
C PHE A 206 -5.52 -4.88 7.55
N LEU A 207 -6.12 -5.66 8.45
CA LEU A 207 -5.68 -5.78 9.84
C LEU A 207 -5.08 -7.16 10.06
N ASN A 208 -3.98 -7.22 10.83
CA ASN A 208 -3.35 -8.47 11.25
C ASN A 208 -3.17 -9.49 10.10
N THR A 209 -2.70 -9.02 8.93
CA THR A 209 -2.56 -9.83 7.73
C THR A 209 -1.09 -10.14 7.45
N SER A 210 -0.82 -11.31 6.88
CA SER A 210 0.51 -11.64 6.38
C SER A 210 0.65 -11.23 4.90
N ALA A 211 1.89 -11.03 4.45
CA ALA A 211 2.19 -10.75 3.05
C ALA A 211 1.65 -11.85 2.10
N PHE A 212 1.70 -13.10 2.54
CA PHE A 212 1.19 -14.23 1.76
C PHE A 212 -0.34 -14.24 1.67
N GLN A 213 -1.04 -14.07 2.80
CA GLN A 213 -2.50 -14.04 2.81
C GLN A 213 -3.03 -12.89 1.95
N LEU A 214 -2.41 -11.72 2.02
CA LEU A 214 -2.77 -10.57 1.21
C LEU A 214 -2.57 -10.84 -0.30
N ALA A 215 -1.44 -11.45 -0.69
CA ALA A 215 -1.18 -11.81 -2.09
C ALA A 215 -2.19 -12.84 -2.63
N VAL A 216 -2.54 -13.85 -1.83
CA VAL A 216 -3.55 -14.86 -2.20
C VAL A 216 -4.93 -14.24 -2.29
N ARG A 217 -5.35 -13.48 -1.27
CA ARG A 217 -6.64 -12.79 -1.25
C ARG A 217 -6.82 -11.93 -2.48
N ASN A 218 -5.78 -11.18 -2.86
CA ASN A 218 -5.81 -10.31 -4.04
C ASN A 218 -5.76 -11.08 -5.38
N GLY A 219 -5.68 -12.41 -5.38
CA GLY A 219 -5.57 -13.21 -6.60
C GLY A 219 -4.25 -12.98 -7.33
N ASP A 220 -3.22 -12.44 -6.65
CA ASP A 220 -1.94 -12.09 -7.25
C ASP A 220 -1.05 -13.33 -7.41
N TRP A 221 -1.34 -14.09 -8.47
CA TRP A 221 -0.65 -15.35 -8.72
C TRP A 221 0.79 -15.23 -9.14
N HIS A 222 1.23 -14.09 -9.67
CA HIS A 222 2.67 -13.90 -9.90
C HIS A 222 3.38 -13.64 -8.57
N MET A 223 2.77 -12.86 -7.68
CA MET A 223 3.32 -12.55 -6.36
C MET A 223 3.48 -13.81 -5.51
N TYR A 224 2.41 -14.58 -5.28
CA TYR A 224 2.52 -15.77 -4.40
C TYR A 224 3.38 -16.88 -5.02
N ARG A 225 3.47 -16.99 -6.36
CA ARG A 225 4.41 -17.92 -7.02
C ARG A 225 5.86 -17.47 -6.86
N MET A 226 6.13 -16.17 -6.91
CA MET A 226 7.45 -15.61 -6.65
C MET A 226 7.83 -15.87 -5.19
N MET A 227 6.95 -15.63 -4.23
CA MET A 227 7.16 -15.93 -2.81
C MET A 227 7.58 -17.39 -2.58
N LEU A 228 6.90 -18.35 -3.22
CA LEU A 228 7.29 -19.77 -3.11
C LEU A 228 8.70 -20.07 -3.61
N LYS A 229 9.14 -19.42 -4.70
CA LYS A 229 10.47 -19.63 -5.28
C LYS A 229 11.58 -19.13 -4.36
N LEU A 230 11.28 -18.14 -3.52
CA LEU A 230 12.24 -17.55 -2.58
C LEU A 230 12.35 -18.32 -1.27
N ILE A 231 11.52 -19.34 -1.05
CA ILE A 231 11.63 -20.21 0.13
C ILE A 231 12.93 -21.02 0.05
N PRO A 232 13.81 -20.92 1.08
CA PRO A 232 15.04 -21.71 1.17
C PRO A 232 14.78 -23.22 1.05
N ASN A 233 15.61 -23.93 0.28
CA ASN A 233 15.42 -25.36 0.01
C ASN A 233 15.42 -26.22 1.28
N ASP A 234 16.28 -25.89 2.25
CA ASP A 234 16.46 -26.57 3.53
C ASP A 234 15.25 -26.46 4.45
N ARG A 235 14.48 -25.37 4.37
CA ARG A 235 13.31 -25.10 5.23
C ARG A 235 11.98 -25.17 4.50
N ARG A 236 12.00 -25.57 3.22
CA ARG A 236 10.81 -25.61 2.36
C ARG A 236 9.63 -26.39 2.95
N PRO A 237 9.83 -27.56 3.63
CA PRO A 237 8.70 -28.29 4.23
C PRO A 237 7.98 -27.48 5.31
N GLU A 238 8.72 -26.82 6.20
CA GLU A 238 8.17 -26.02 7.29
C GLU A 238 7.39 -24.81 6.76
N PHE A 239 8.00 -24.07 5.82
CA PHE A 239 7.34 -22.95 5.16
C PHE A 239 6.07 -23.40 4.44
N LYS A 240 6.12 -24.47 3.65
CA LYS A 240 4.92 -24.99 2.97
C LYS A 240 3.81 -25.36 3.96
N ALA A 241 4.15 -25.97 5.10
CA ALA A 241 3.17 -26.29 6.13
C ALA A 241 2.53 -25.02 6.70
N ASN A 242 3.32 -23.99 7.01
CA ASN A 242 2.80 -22.73 7.51
C ASN A 242 1.98 -21.95 6.48
N LEU A 243 2.40 -21.92 5.21
CA LEU A 243 1.63 -21.31 4.13
C LEU A 243 0.29 -22.04 3.89
N ARG A 244 0.25 -23.37 4.04
CA ARG A 244 -1.01 -24.14 4.00
C ARG A 244 -1.95 -23.71 5.13
N GLN A 245 -1.44 -23.56 6.35
CA GLN A 245 -2.24 -23.10 7.49
C GLN A 245 -2.77 -21.68 7.24
N GLN A 246 -1.92 -20.75 6.79
CA GLN A 246 -2.35 -19.38 6.45
C GLN A 246 -3.43 -19.35 5.36
N LEU A 247 -3.35 -20.25 4.37
CA LEU A 247 -4.35 -20.40 3.33
C LEU A 247 -5.67 -20.93 3.89
N GLN A 248 -5.62 -21.92 4.77
CA GLN A 248 -6.80 -22.44 5.45
C GLN A 248 -7.46 -21.36 6.31
N GLU A 249 -6.68 -20.62 7.11
CA GLU A 249 -7.17 -19.46 7.89
C GLU A 249 -7.87 -18.44 6.97
N LEU A 250 -7.27 -18.12 5.82
CA LEU A 250 -7.83 -17.19 4.84
C LEU A 250 -9.15 -17.70 4.23
N GLU A 251 -9.29 -19.00 4.01
CA GLU A 251 -10.48 -19.60 3.41
C GLU A 251 -11.64 -19.72 4.41
N GLU A 252 -11.33 -20.01 5.67
CA GLU A 252 -12.32 -20.12 6.74
C GLU A 252 -12.78 -18.74 7.22
N GLN A 253 -11.85 -17.78 7.30
CA GLN A 253 -12.09 -16.52 7.99
C GLN A 253 -12.04 -15.31 7.06
N GLY A 254 -11.50 -15.39 5.84
CA GLY A 254 -11.26 -14.20 5.02
C GLY A 254 -10.15 -13.30 5.59
N LEU A 255 -10.13 -12.03 5.15
CA LEU A 255 -9.27 -10.99 5.74
C LEU A 255 -10.13 -9.89 6.34
N GLU A 256 -9.90 -9.62 7.62
CA GLU A 256 -10.47 -8.45 8.28
C GLU A 256 -9.80 -7.17 7.76
N TYR A 257 -10.61 -6.16 7.46
CA TYR A 257 -10.15 -4.83 7.12
C TYR A 257 -11.06 -3.74 7.68
N GLU A 258 -10.50 -2.57 7.91
CA GLU A 258 -11.23 -1.34 8.17
C GLU A 258 -11.46 -0.60 6.85
N LEU A 259 -12.72 -0.34 6.51
CA LEU A 259 -13.13 0.45 5.35
C LEU A 259 -13.43 1.89 5.78
N ASP A 260 -12.70 2.84 5.24
CA ASP A 260 -12.97 4.27 5.36
C ASP A 260 -14.08 4.66 4.37
N ASN A 261 -15.33 4.48 4.81
CA ASN A 261 -16.52 4.73 4.01
C ASN A 261 -16.58 6.17 3.52
N LEU A 262 -16.13 7.13 4.33
CA LEU A 262 -16.13 8.55 3.93
C LEU A 262 -15.13 8.80 2.80
N ASN A 263 -13.92 8.25 2.87
CA ASN A 263 -12.97 8.35 1.76
C ASN A 263 -13.42 7.55 0.52
N TRP A 264 -14.14 6.43 0.71
CA TRP A 264 -14.67 5.60 -0.36
C TRP A 264 -15.82 6.28 -1.12
N CYS A 265 -16.87 6.64 -0.40
CA CYS A 265 -18.08 7.24 -0.96
C CYS A 265 -17.89 8.73 -1.30
N GLY A 266 -17.10 9.45 -0.51
CA GLY A 266 -17.04 10.91 -0.55
C GLY A 266 -18.25 11.59 0.09
N LEU A 267 -18.23 12.92 0.10
CA LEU A 267 -19.31 13.75 0.63
C LEU A 267 -20.15 14.32 -0.52
N ARG A 268 -21.41 13.89 -0.65
CA ARG A 268 -22.29 14.36 -1.74
C ARG A 268 -22.95 15.67 -1.36
N VAL A 269 -22.74 16.71 -2.15
CA VAL A 269 -23.33 18.03 -1.92
C VAL A 269 -24.70 18.10 -2.58
N LEU A 270 -25.72 18.37 -1.76
CA LEU A 270 -27.12 18.50 -2.17
C LEU A 270 -27.59 19.93 -1.92
N GLY A 271 -28.45 20.45 -2.81
CA GLY A 271 -29.04 21.78 -2.66
C GLY A 271 -30.48 21.78 -2.14
N ALA A 272 -30.96 20.60 -1.73
CA ALA A 272 -32.30 20.35 -1.21
C ALA A 272 -32.26 19.06 -0.39
N ASP A 273 -33.36 18.77 0.30
CA ASP A 273 -33.48 17.52 1.05
C ASP A 273 -33.41 16.30 0.13
N PRO A 274 -32.67 15.25 0.55
CA PRO A 274 -32.57 14.02 -0.23
C PRO A 274 -33.92 13.30 -0.31
N SER A 275 -34.19 12.69 -1.46
CA SER A 275 -35.30 11.75 -1.61
C SER A 275 -35.13 10.53 -0.69
N GLU A 276 -36.21 9.82 -0.39
CA GLU A 276 -36.14 8.57 0.38
C GLU A 276 -35.20 7.54 -0.26
N GLU A 277 -35.19 7.44 -1.59
CA GLU A 277 -34.22 6.62 -2.32
C GLU A 277 -32.76 7.02 -2.02
N SER A 278 -32.48 8.33 -1.96
CA SER A 278 -31.14 8.85 -1.65
C SER A 278 -30.76 8.62 -0.18
N LYS A 279 -31.74 8.65 0.75
CA LYS A 279 -31.51 8.31 2.15
C LYS A 279 -31.24 6.82 2.32
N ASN A 280 -32.02 5.97 1.64
CA ASN A 280 -31.81 4.52 1.62
C ASN A 280 -30.45 4.16 1.04
N ASP A 281 -29.98 4.89 0.01
CA ASP A 281 -28.63 4.71 -0.53
C ASP A 281 -27.53 5.08 0.48
N VAL A 282 -27.73 6.16 1.26
CA VAL A 282 -26.84 6.49 2.39
C VAL A 282 -26.79 5.36 3.41
N ILE A 283 -27.94 4.80 3.78
CA ILE A 283 -28.00 3.70 4.74
C ILE A 283 -27.32 2.44 4.19
N ALA A 284 -27.70 2.02 2.99
CA ALA A 284 -27.24 0.78 2.37
C ALA A 284 -25.73 0.78 2.10
N ARG A 285 -25.16 1.94 1.75
CA ARG A 285 -23.76 2.06 1.32
C ARG A 285 -22.88 2.84 2.30
N ASN A 286 -23.43 3.27 3.43
CA ASN A 286 -22.81 4.17 4.39
C ASN A 286 -22.22 5.43 3.72
N ALA A 287 -23.02 6.09 2.87
CA ALA A 287 -22.62 7.31 2.18
C ALA A 287 -22.91 8.58 3.01
N TYR A 288 -22.49 9.75 2.53
CA TYR A 288 -22.60 11.00 3.30
C TYR A 288 -23.13 12.15 2.44
N HIS A 289 -23.98 12.97 3.02
CA HIS A 289 -24.57 14.15 2.38
C HIS A 289 -24.12 15.44 3.10
N LEU A 290 -23.81 16.47 2.31
CA LEU A 290 -23.73 17.86 2.75
C LEU A 290 -24.88 18.61 2.10
N ILE A 291 -25.89 18.99 2.88
CA ILE A 291 -27.12 19.60 2.38
C ILE A 291 -27.05 21.11 2.63
N LEU A 292 -27.20 21.86 1.54
CA LEU A 292 -27.11 23.31 1.52
C LEU A 292 -28.48 23.87 1.14
N GLU A 293 -29.28 24.22 2.14
CA GLU A 293 -30.60 24.81 1.91
C GLU A 293 -30.46 26.28 1.57
N ARG A 294 -30.86 26.62 0.34
CA ARG A 294 -30.88 28.01 -0.16
C ARG A 294 -32.23 28.67 0.08
N GLU A 295 -32.19 29.99 0.13
CA GLU A 295 -33.37 30.84 0.19
C GLU A 295 -34.38 30.50 -0.92
N LYS A 296 -35.67 30.55 -0.56
CA LYS A 296 -36.80 30.31 -1.45
C LYS A 296 -37.55 31.61 -1.70
N ASP A 297 -38.08 31.78 -2.91
CA ASP A 297 -38.96 32.89 -3.25
C ASP A 297 -40.32 32.76 -2.54
N ALA A 298 -41.19 33.78 -2.70
CA ALA A 298 -42.54 33.77 -2.12
C ALA A 298 -43.41 32.60 -2.62
N GLN A 299 -43.04 31.95 -3.72
CA GLN A 299 -43.71 30.78 -4.28
C GLN A 299 -43.05 29.45 -3.83
N GLY A 300 -42.08 29.51 -2.92
CA GLY A 300 -41.37 28.33 -2.40
C GLY A 300 -40.32 27.75 -3.34
N ARG A 301 -40.01 28.42 -4.46
CA ARG A 301 -39.00 27.98 -5.42
C ARG A 301 -37.62 28.45 -4.98
N ILE A 302 -36.60 27.62 -5.14
CA ILE A 302 -35.23 27.96 -4.80
C ILE A 302 -34.79 29.17 -5.66
N ILE A 303 -34.36 30.25 -5.03
CA ILE A 303 -33.84 31.43 -5.74
C ILE A 303 -32.52 31.05 -6.41
N ARG A 304 -32.43 31.24 -7.73
CA ARG A 304 -31.17 31.02 -8.47
C ARG A 304 -30.13 31.99 -7.91
N CYS A 305 -29.04 31.45 -7.35
CA CYS A 305 -28.01 32.21 -6.62
C CYS A 305 -28.47 32.80 -5.27
N GLY A 306 -29.57 32.32 -4.68
CA GLY A 306 -29.95 32.68 -3.31
C GLY A 306 -28.91 32.23 -2.29
N ARG A 307 -28.75 32.99 -1.21
CA ARG A 307 -27.77 32.70 -0.14
C ARG A 307 -28.11 31.37 0.54
N ILE A 308 -27.10 30.59 0.91
CA ILE A 308 -27.33 29.38 1.74
C ILE A 308 -27.72 29.83 3.14
N GLN A 309 -28.90 29.42 3.59
CA GLN A 309 -29.45 29.78 4.90
C GLN A 309 -29.10 28.74 5.96
N ARG A 310 -29.17 27.44 5.60
CA ARG A 310 -28.96 26.33 6.53
C ARG A 310 -28.07 25.26 5.91
N TYR A 311 -27.34 24.59 6.79
CA TYR A 311 -26.27 23.66 6.44
C TYR A 311 -26.48 22.40 7.26
N PHE A 312 -26.64 21.26 6.62
CA PHE A 312 -26.82 19.98 7.31
C PHE A 312 -25.82 18.96 6.81
N ILE A 313 -25.53 18.01 7.68
CA ILE A 313 -24.87 16.77 7.32
C ILE A 313 -25.87 15.62 7.45
N GLY A 314 -25.86 14.74 6.47
CA GLY A 314 -26.67 13.54 6.44
C GLY A 314 -25.78 12.30 6.45
N PHE A 315 -26.02 11.37 7.36
CA PHE A 315 -25.19 10.18 7.54
C PHE A 315 -26.02 9.03 8.14
N ARG A 316 -25.43 7.83 8.16
CA ARG A 316 -26.00 6.66 8.85
C ARG A 316 -25.57 6.69 10.32
N ASN A 317 -26.52 6.74 11.24
CA ASN A 317 -26.22 6.69 12.68
C ASN A 317 -25.89 5.27 13.17
N ALA A 318 -25.54 5.13 14.45
CA ALA A 318 -25.19 3.85 15.05
C ALA A 318 -26.35 2.82 15.04
N GLN A 319 -27.60 3.28 14.98
CA GLN A 319 -28.80 2.44 14.86
C GLN A 319 -29.03 1.96 13.42
N GLY A 320 -28.25 2.45 12.46
CA GLY A 320 -28.37 2.12 11.05
C GLY A 320 -29.41 2.93 10.31
N GLU A 321 -29.91 4.02 10.89
CA GLU A 321 -30.93 4.90 10.31
C GLU A 321 -30.28 6.14 9.67
N TYR A 322 -30.99 6.78 8.74
CA TYR A 322 -30.55 8.04 8.16
C TYR A 322 -30.79 9.18 9.16
N GLU A 323 -29.71 9.80 9.62
CA GLU A 323 -29.74 10.98 10.46
C GLU A 323 -29.38 12.22 9.66
N ARG A 324 -30.10 13.32 9.93
CA ARG A 324 -29.84 14.64 9.39
C ARG A 324 -29.66 15.61 10.54
N SER A 325 -28.50 16.23 10.61
CA SER A 325 -28.15 17.12 11.71
C SER A 325 -27.60 18.45 11.18
N GLU A 326 -28.06 19.55 11.79
CA GLU A 326 -27.68 20.91 11.38
C GLU A 326 -26.27 21.25 11.89
N LEU A 327 -25.44 21.82 11.02
CA LEU A 327 -24.07 22.20 11.39
C LEU A 327 -24.09 23.40 12.34
N SER A 328 -23.41 23.23 13.48
CA SER A 328 -23.29 24.25 14.51
C SER A 328 -22.66 25.55 13.97
N GLY A 329 -22.89 26.68 14.66
CA GLY A 329 -22.27 27.97 14.27
C GLY A 329 -20.73 27.94 14.32
N THR A 330 -20.16 27.08 15.16
CA THR A 330 -18.72 26.88 15.35
C THR A 330 -18.15 25.76 14.46
N SER A 331 -18.97 25.09 13.65
CA SER A 331 -18.55 24.01 12.77
C SER A 331 -17.49 24.48 11.77
N ALA A 332 -16.32 23.84 11.79
CA ALA A 332 -15.24 24.15 10.85
C ALA A 332 -15.65 23.81 9.40
N LEU A 333 -16.43 22.74 9.20
CA LEU A 333 -17.01 22.41 7.90
C LEU A 333 -17.94 23.53 7.40
N LYS A 334 -18.81 24.06 8.27
CA LYS A 334 -19.69 25.18 7.92
C LYS A 334 -18.91 26.43 7.54
N GLN A 335 -17.87 26.79 8.32
CA GLN A 335 -17.02 27.93 8.01
C GLN A 335 -16.29 27.75 6.67
N TRP A 336 -15.83 26.54 6.36
CA TRP A 336 -15.23 26.21 5.07
C TRP A 336 -16.23 26.40 3.91
N VAL A 337 -17.49 25.96 4.08
CA VAL A 337 -18.54 26.17 3.06
C VAL A 337 -18.83 27.65 2.87
N LEU A 338 -18.99 28.42 3.96
CA LEU A 338 -19.22 29.86 3.92
C LEU A 338 -18.09 30.61 3.19
N GLN A 339 -16.84 30.28 3.53
CA GLN A 339 -15.67 30.85 2.86
C GLN A 339 -15.66 30.51 1.37
N SER A 340 -15.95 29.25 1.03
CA SER A 340 -15.94 28.81 -0.36
C SER A 340 -17.10 29.40 -1.18
N GLU A 341 -18.26 29.63 -0.58
CA GLU A 341 -19.36 30.38 -1.19
C GLU A 341 -18.96 31.85 -1.43
N SER A 342 -18.32 32.51 -0.44
CA SER A 342 -17.87 33.89 -0.56
C SER A 342 -16.82 34.09 -1.66
N ASN A 343 -15.97 33.08 -1.88
CA ASN A 343 -14.99 33.06 -2.95
C ASN A 343 -15.60 32.69 -4.32
N ASN A 344 -16.93 32.56 -4.40
CA ASN A 344 -17.67 32.19 -5.58
C ASN A 344 -17.13 30.90 -6.23
N SER A 345 -16.76 29.93 -5.37
CA SER A 345 -16.15 28.68 -5.79
C SER A 345 -17.05 27.94 -6.79
N PRO A 346 -16.49 27.42 -7.90
CA PRO A 346 -17.25 26.67 -8.89
C PRO A 346 -17.91 25.41 -8.29
N LEU A 347 -17.45 24.91 -7.14
CA LEU A 347 -18.07 23.80 -6.42
C LEU A 347 -19.55 24.06 -6.06
N PHE A 348 -19.93 25.33 -5.86
CA PHE A 348 -21.30 25.71 -5.50
C PHE A 348 -22.08 26.31 -6.67
N ARG A 349 -21.44 26.52 -7.82
CA ARG A 349 -22.12 26.93 -9.05
C ARG A 349 -22.72 25.69 -9.70
N ARG A 350 -24.02 25.47 -9.50
CA ARG A 350 -24.77 24.44 -10.24
C ARG A 350 -24.57 24.70 -11.74
N LYS A 351 -23.87 23.79 -12.44
CA LYS A 351 -24.12 23.62 -13.87
C LYS A 351 -25.48 22.95 -13.98
N ASP A 352 -26.37 23.55 -14.77
CA ASP A 352 -27.63 22.94 -15.16
C ASP A 352 -27.30 21.51 -15.66
N ASN A 353 -27.97 20.49 -15.10
CA ASN A 353 -27.86 19.04 -15.40
C ASN A 353 -26.94 18.16 -14.53
N TYR A 354 -26.28 18.66 -13.48
CA TYR A 354 -25.56 17.79 -12.52
C TYR A 354 -26.31 17.66 -11.19
N PRO A 355 -26.91 16.49 -10.89
CA PRO A 355 -27.78 16.33 -9.72
C PRO A 355 -27.04 16.30 -8.38
N HIS A 356 -25.72 16.02 -8.37
CA HIS A 356 -24.90 15.97 -7.14
C HIS A 356 -23.42 16.19 -7.47
N LEU A 357 -22.73 16.92 -6.60
CA LEU A 357 -21.27 17.01 -6.59
C LEU A 357 -20.73 16.08 -5.50
N VAL A 358 -19.85 15.16 -5.84
CA VAL A 358 -19.16 14.33 -4.83
C VAL A 358 -17.83 14.97 -4.49
N MET A 359 -17.68 15.44 -3.26
CA MET A 359 -16.44 15.99 -2.73
C MET A 359 -15.57 14.89 -2.14
N ARG A 360 -14.29 14.90 -2.50
CA ARG A 360 -13.27 13.97 -1.98
C ARG A 360 -11.97 14.67 -1.62
N ASP A 361 -12.02 15.98 -1.43
CA ASP A 361 -10.87 16.73 -0.93
C ASP A 361 -10.53 16.23 0.50
N PRO A 362 -9.29 15.78 0.77
CA PRO A 362 -8.93 15.21 2.06
C PRO A 362 -9.14 16.18 3.23
N SER A 363 -8.96 17.49 3.00
CA SER A 363 -9.16 18.51 4.04
C SER A 363 -10.64 18.61 4.36
N VAL A 364 -11.51 18.65 3.35
CA VAL A 364 -12.96 18.69 3.56
C VAL A 364 -13.49 17.40 4.19
N LEU A 365 -13.02 16.24 3.72
CA LEU A 365 -13.43 14.96 4.31
C LEU A 365 -12.99 14.84 5.77
N LYS A 366 -11.83 15.39 6.14
CA LYS A 366 -11.41 15.48 7.54
C LYS A 366 -12.40 16.32 8.36
N LEU A 367 -12.79 17.50 7.88
CA LEU A 367 -13.77 18.35 8.57
C LEU A 367 -15.12 17.64 8.70
N ALA A 368 -15.59 16.98 7.64
CA ALA A 368 -16.84 16.21 7.68
C ALA A 368 -16.77 15.04 8.65
N ARG A 369 -15.62 14.35 8.74
CA ARG A 369 -15.41 13.27 9.69
C ARG A 369 -15.56 13.74 11.13
N GLU A 370 -14.91 14.84 11.48
CA GLU A 370 -14.97 15.42 12.83
C GLU A 370 -16.42 15.74 13.23
N GLU A 371 -17.21 16.31 12.32
CA GLU A 371 -18.64 16.59 12.56
C GLU A 371 -19.46 15.30 12.71
N ILE A 372 -19.32 14.34 11.79
CA ILE A 372 -20.08 13.08 11.81
C ILE A 372 -19.79 12.30 13.09
N GLU A 373 -18.52 12.19 13.48
CA GLU A 373 -18.12 11.45 14.67
C GLU A 373 -18.56 12.15 15.96
N ALA A 374 -18.55 13.49 16.00
CA ALA A 374 -19.09 14.25 17.13
C ALA A 374 -20.59 14.02 17.33
N MET A 375 -21.32 13.67 16.26
CA MET A 375 -22.74 13.32 16.28
C MET A 375 -22.99 11.81 16.47
N GLY A 376 -21.96 11.00 16.68
CA GLY A 376 -22.08 9.56 16.87
C GLY A 376 -22.27 8.76 15.58
N GLY A 377 -22.06 9.38 14.41
CA GLY A 377 -22.04 8.71 13.12
C GLY A 377 -20.75 7.92 12.89
N LEU A 378 -20.82 6.88 12.07
CA LEU A 378 -19.69 6.02 11.74
C LEU A 378 -19.08 6.39 10.39
N THR A 379 -17.81 6.80 10.37
CA THR A 379 -17.06 7.05 9.11
C THR A 379 -16.25 5.84 8.62
N LYS A 380 -16.08 4.84 9.49
CA LYS A 380 -15.31 3.63 9.26
C LYS A 380 -16.09 2.41 9.68
N GLU A 381 -15.85 1.30 9.01
CA GLU A 381 -16.53 0.03 9.30
C GLU A 381 -15.54 -1.13 9.18
N ARG A 382 -15.59 -2.07 10.13
CA ARG A 382 -14.85 -3.33 10.02
C ARG A 382 -15.63 -4.28 9.15
N LYS A 383 -14.95 -4.80 8.12
CA LYS A 383 -15.51 -5.76 7.17
C LYS A 383 -14.58 -6.94 7.02
N ASN A 384 -15.16 -8.00 6.49
CA ASN A 384 -14.44 -9.20 6.13
C ASN A 384 -15.02 -9.71 4.82
N THR A 385 -14.46 -9.25 3.71
CA THR A 385 -14.88 -9.66 2.36
C THR A 385 -13.72 -10.27 1.60
N SER A 386 -14.05 -11.34 0.90
CA SER A 386 -13.23 -11.98 -0.10
C SER A 386 -13.09 -11.09 -1.35
N LEU A 387 -12.09 -11.39 -2.18
CA LEU A 387 -11.99 -10.74 -3.50
C LEU A 387 -13.17 -11.13 -4.41
N GLU A 388 -13.73 -12.32 -4.24
CA GLU A 388 -14.87 -12.77 -5.03
C GLU A 388 -16.09 -11.87 -4.78
N GLU A 389 -16.37 -11.51 -3.53
CA GLU A 389 -17.45 -10.58 -3.19
C GLU A 389 -17.21 -9.17 -3.77
N ASP A 390 -15.98 -8.67 -3.73
CA ASP A 390 -15.63 -7.37 -4.34
C ASP A 390 -15.84 -7.39 -5.86
N LEU A 391 -15.48 -8.50 -6.52
CA LEU A 391 -15.68 -8.71 -7.96
C LEU A 391 -17.16 -8.84 -8.32
N GLN A 392 -17.94 -9.58 -7.52
CA GLN A 392 -19.38 -9.71 -7.68
C GLN A 392 -20.10 -8.37 -7.51
N LEU A 393 -19.67 -7.54 -6.55
CA LEU A 393 -20.18 -6.18 -6.40
C LEU A 393 -19.94 -5.36 -7.68
N LEU A 394 -18.72 -5.39 -8.22
CA LEU A 394 -18.42 -4.70 -9.47
C LEU A 394 -19.26 -5.23 -10.64
N GLN A 395 -19.40 -6.55 -10.76
CA GLN A 395 -20.22 -7.18 -11.80
C GLN A 395 -21.69 -6.76 -11.69
N ALA A 396 -22.24 -6.70 -10.47
CA ALA A 396 -23.61 -6.26 -10.24
C ALA A 396 -23.82 -4.79 -10.65
N GLU A 397 -22.89 -3.89 -10.30
CA GLU A 397 -22.99 -2.48 -10.67
C GLU A 397 -22.82 -2.26 -12.19
N LEU A 398 -21.91 -2.99 -12.83
CA LEU A 398 -21.76 -2.98 -14.30
C LEU A 398 -23.03 -3.48 -14.99
N THR A 399 -23.60 -4.58 -14.52
CA THR A 399 -24.85 -5.15 -15.08
C THR A 399 -26.02 -4.18 -14.93
N SER A 400 -26.13 -3.55 -13.76
CA SER A 400 -27.13 -2.51 -13.48
C SER A 400 -26.98 -1.31 -14.41
N TYR A 401 -25.74 -0.87 -14.67
CA TYR A 401 -25.47 0.19 -15.63
C TYR A 401 -25.89 -0.19 -17.06
N ILE A 402 -25.54 -1.40 -17.53
CA ILE A 402 -25.92 -1.90 -18.87
C ILE A 402 -27.45 -1.91 -19.02
N ALA A 403 -28.17 -2.43 -18.02
CA ALA A 403 -29.63 -2.53 -18.06
C ALA A 403 -30.29 -1.14 -18.19
N LYS A 404 -29.67 -0.10 -17.63
CA LYS A 404 -30.14 1.29 -17.70
C LYS A 404 -29.70 2.03 -18.96
N TYR A 405 -28.62 1.59 -19.62
CA TYR A 405 -27.91 2.35 -20.66
C TYR A 405 -28.83 2.90 -21.77
N SER A 406 -29.77 2.10 -22.26
CA SER A 406 -30.63 2.50 -23.38
C SER A 406 -31.82 3.39 -22.98
N ASN A 407 -32.21 3.39 -21.71
CA ASN A 407 -33.50 3.95 -21.26
C ASN A 407 -33.35 5.09 -20.24
N ALA A 408 -32.22 5.20 -19.56
CA ALA A 408 -32.01 6.18 -18.51
C ALA A 408 -31.48 7.51 -19.07
N PRO A 409 -31.87 8.66 -18.49
CA PRO A 409 -31.29 9.95 -18.83
C PRO A 409 -29.78 9.99 -18.57
N THR A 410 -29.03 10.77 -19.37
CA THR A 410 -27.57 10.88 -19.26
C THR A 410 -27.08 11.18 -17.83
N GLY A 411 -27.80 12.02 -17.08
CA GLY A 411 -27.46 12.34 -15.68
C GLY A 411 -27.55 11.12 -14.74
N GLU A 412 -28.49 10.21 -14.97
CA GLU A 412 -28.61 8.97 -14.19
C GLU A 412 -27.53 7.95 -14.59
N LEU A 413 -27.20 7.87 -15.88
CA LEU A 413 -26.09 7.04 -16.37
C LEU A 413 -24.76 7.52 -15.77
N MET A 414 -24.49 8.82 -15.79
CA MET A 414 -23.30 9.40 -15.17
C MET A 414 -23.25 9.12 -13.67
N LYS A 415 -24.38 9.24 -12.95
CA LYS A 415 -24.47 8.85 -11.53
C LYS A 415 -24.08 7.38 -11.35
N THR A 416 -24.69 6.48 -12.11
CA THR A 416 -24.47 5.04 -11.97
C THR A 416 -23.01 4.69 -12.27
N TRP A 417 -22.45 5.23 -13.35
CA TRP A 417 -21.05 5.00 -13.74
C TRP A 417 -20.05 5.61 -12.74
N CYS A 418 -20.11 6.92 -12.52
CA CYS A 418 -19.10 7.62 -11.73
C CYS A 418 -19.21 7.32 -10.23
N VAL A 419 -20.41 7.01 -9.75
CA VAL A 419 -20.64 6.74 -8.32
C VAL A 419 -20.61 5.25 -8.08
N LEU A 420 -21.54 4.47 -8.64
CA LEU A 420 -21.71 3.08 -8.22
C LEU A 420 -20.63 2.17 -8.79
N VAL A 421 -20.41 2.20 -10.11
CA VAL A 421 -19.33 1.43 -10.76
C VAL A 421 -17.99 1.89 -10.23
N GLY A 422 -17.74 3.21 -10.17
CA GLY A 422 -16.51 3.79 -9.62
C GLY A 422 -16.22 3.40 -8.16
N TRP A 423 -17.24 3.25 -7.31
CA TRP A 423 -17.06 2.77 -5.94
C TRP A 423 -16.67 1.30 -5.87
N ALA A 424 -17.39 0.43 -6.59
CA ALA A 424 -17.07 -0.99 -6.62
C ALA A 424 -15.66 -1.23 -7.18
N GLN A 425 -15.32 -0.47 -8.21
CA GLN A 425 -13.98 -0.38 -8.79
C GLN A 425 -12.92 -0.15 -7.70
N ARG A 426 -13.06 0.85 -6.82
CA ARG A 426 -12.07 1.15 -5.75
C ARG A 426 -11.79 0.01 -4.78
N LEU A 427 -12.67 -0.98 -4.68
CA LEU A 427 -12.45 -2.17 -3.85
C LEU A 427 -11.60 -3.24 -4.57
N LEU A 428 -11.20 -3.02 -5.82
CA LEU A 428 -10.30 -3.94 -6.50
C LEU A 428 -8.84 -3.76 -6.04
N PRO A 429 -8.07 -4.85 -5.94
CA PRO A 429 -6.65 -4.80 -5.58
C PRO A 429 -5.78 -4.30 -6.75
N ALA A 430 -4.57 -3.83 -6.42
CA ALA A 430 -3.62 -3.24 -7.37
C ALA A 430 -3.33 -4.11 -8.60
N ASN A 431 -3.26 -5.43 -8.44
CA ASN A 431 -3.01 -6.33 -9.57
C ASN A 431 -4.19 -6.36 -10.56
N VAL A 432 -5.44 -6.28 -10.08
CA VAL A 432 -6.61 -6.17 -10.97
C VAL A 432 -6.52 -4.86 -11.74
N TRP A 433 -6.13 -3.76 -11.07
CA TRP A 433 -5.89 -2.47 -11.71
C TRP A 433 -4.81 -2.50 -12.78
N GLN A 434 -3.68 -3.12 -12.49
CA GLN A 434 -2.58 -3.27 -13.44
C GLN A 434 -3.00 -4.04 -14.69
N TRP A 435 -3.87 -5.05 -14.56
CA TRP A 435 -4.44 -5.76 -15.70
C TRP A 435 -5.42 -4.90 -16.48
N TRP A 436 -6.26 -4.16 -15.78
CA TRP A 436 -7.25 -3.27 -16.38
C TRP A 436 -6.55 -2.12 -17.14
N MET A 437 -5.49 -1.55 -16.57
CA MET A 437 -4.80 -0.40 -17.17
C MET A 437 -3.72 -0.78 -18.18
N HIS A 438 -3.64 -2.05 -18.61
CA HIS A 438 -2.60 -2.47 -19.56
C HIS A 438 -2.87 -1.84 -20.94
N PRO A 439 -1.91 -1.13 -21.55
CA PRO A 439 -2.14 -0.36 -22.79
C PRO A 439 -2.52 -1.24 -23.98
N ASP A 440 -2.07 -2.49 -23.98
CA ASP A 440 -2.40 -3.48 -25.00
C ASP A 440 -3.67 -4.30 -24.69
N THR A 441 -4.43 -3.97 -23.63
CA THR A 441 -5.72 -4.63 -23.37
C THR A 441 -6.76 -4.08 -24.33
N ASP A 442 -7.10 -4.88 -25.34
CA ASP A 442 -8.29 -4.67 -26.14
C ASP A 442 -9.52 -5.14 -25.35
N TRP A 443 -10.29 -4.18 -24.83
CA TRP A 443 -11.51 -4.43 -24.06
C TRP A 443 -12.65 -5.01 -24.89
N PHE A 444 -12.61 -4.86 -26.21
CA PHE A 444 -13.57 -5.48 -27.11
C PHE A 444 -13.20 -6.93 -27.45
N HIS A 445 -11.91 -7.28 -27.30
CA HIS A 445 -11.36 -8.58 -27.66
C HIS A 445 -10.39 -9.11 -26.61
N MET A 446 -10.87 -9.29 -25.38
CA MET A 446 -10.06 -9.93 -24.37
C MET A 446 -9.82 -11.39 -24.69
N SER A 447 -8.59 -11.69 -25.08
CA SER A 447 -8.13 -13.05 -25.28
C SER A 447 -7.34 -13.55 -24.07
N ARG A 448 -7.39 -14.87 -23.84
CA ARG A 448 -6.61 -15.58 -22.81
C ARG A 448 -5.11 -15.31 -22.84
N SER A 449 -4.55 -14.86 -23.97
CA SER A 449 -3.13 -14.57 -24.13
C SER A 449 -2.70 -13.27 -23.46
N ILE A 450 -3.59 -12.28 -23.33
CA ILE A 450 -3.29 -10.98 -22.70
C ILE A 450 -2.84 -11.20 -21.25
N PHE A 451 -3.55 -12.07 -20.52
CA PHE A 451 -3.24 -12.42 -19.12
C PHE A 451 -1.97 -13.27 -18.90
N ARG A 452 -1.27 -13.66 -19.98
CA ARG A 452 0.03 -14.32 -19.91
C ARG A 452 1.19 -13.34 -20.09
N GLY A 453 0.91 -12.10 -20.48
CA GLY A 453 1.89 -11.05 -20.71
C GLY A 453 2.60 -10.57 -19.43
N VAL A 454 3.66 -9.80 -19.62
CA VAL A 454 4.36 -9.11 -18.53
C VAL A 454 3.47 -7.96 -18.06
N ARG A 455 3.19 -7.88 -16.75
CA ARG A 455 2.37 -6.79 -16.21
C ARG A 455 3.02 -5.43 -16.42
N PRO A 456 2.23 -4.36 -16.63
CA PRO A 456 2.74 -3.01 -16.57
C PRO A 456 3.29 -2.80 -15.16
N ARG A 457 4.54 -2.34 -15.06
CA ARG A 457 5.24 -2.16 -13.77
C ARG A 457 4.95 -0.81 -13.12
N TRP A 458 3.93 -0.10 -13.62
CA TRP A 458 3.63 1.25 -13.18
C TRP A 458 2.84 1.22 -11.86
N PRO A 459 3.18 2.09 -10.88
CA PRO A 459 2.37 2.23 -9.68
C PRO A 459 0.98 2.70 -10.07
N VAL A 460 -0.06 2.06 -9.54
CA VAL A 460 -1.44 2.50 -9.70
C VAL A 460 -1.59 3.80 -8.92
N THR A 461 -1.68 4.93 -9.61
CA THR A 461 -1.95 6.23 -8.99
C THR A 461 -3.42 6.56 -9.15
N PHE A 462 -4.17 6.57 -8.05
CA PHE A 462 -5.52 7.14 -8.03
C PHE A 462 -5.39 8.67 -8.02
N TYR A 463 -6.20 9.35 -8.83
CA TYR A 463 -6.22 10.81 -8.88
C TYR A 463 -6.86 11.38 -7.61
N GLU A 464 -6.07 11.49 -6.55
CA GLU A 464 -6.45 12.15 -5.31
C GLU A 464 -6.28 13.67 -5.50
N ASN A 465 -7.33 14.44 -5.20
CA ASN A 465 -7.40 15.92 -5.18
C ASN A 465 -7.95 16.66 -6.40
N VAL A 466 -8.54 15.97 -7.37
CA VAL A 466 -9.44 16.65 -8.32
C VAL A 466 -10.80 15.97 -8.24
N SER A 467 -11.85 16.79 -8.31
CA SER A 467 -13.19 16.35 -8.67
C SER A 467 -13.09 15.29 -9.78
N TRP A 468 -14.02 14.35 -9.87
CA TRP A 468 -13.99 13.26 -10.84
C TRP A 468 -14.21 13.74 -12.29
N LEU A 469 -13.77 14.95 -12.62
CA LEU A 469 -13.72 15.60 -13.92
C LEU A 469 -12.69 16.77 -13.89
N PRO A 470 -11.95 17.03 -14.99
CA PRO A 470 -11.78 16.17 -16.16
C PRO A 470 -10.46 15.38 -16.08
N LEU A 471 -10.54 14.09 -16.38
CA LEU A 471 -9.39 13.20 -16.55
C LEU A 471 -8.90 13.25 -18.01
N SER A 472 -7.63 12.91 -18.19
CA SER A 472 -6.88 12.87 -19.46
C SER A 472 -7.58 12.06 -20.57
N PRO A 473 -7.44 12.44 -21.86
CA PRO A 473 -8.03 11.74 -23.01
C PRO A 473 -7.22 10.52 -23.46
N PHE A 474 -6.11 10.20 -22.79
CA PHE A 474 -5.21 9.10 -23.17
C PHE A 474 -5.43 7.80 -22.38
N PHE A 475 -6.39 7.78 -21.47
CA PHE A 475 -6.94 6.53 -20.94
C PHE A 475 -8.21 6.20 -21.71
N GLY A 476 -8.40 4.92 -22.07
CA GLY A 476 -9.61 4.46 -22.75
C GLY A 476 -10.85 5.09 -22.12
N ASN A 477 -11.86 5.39 -22.94
CA ASN A 477 -13.12 6.07 -22.61
C ASN A 477 -13.99 5.33 -21.57
N ASP A 478 -13.39 4.45 -20.77
CA ASP A 478 -13.91 3.22 -20.22
C ASP A 478 -13.68 3.17 -18.70
N PHE A 479 -13.24 4.28 -18.11
CA PHE A 479 -12.80 4.31 -16.73
C PHE A 479 -13.35 5.50 -15.94
N ALA A 480 -13.71 5.26 -14.67
CA ALA A 480 -14.18 6.33 -13.77
C ALA A 480 -13.02 7.04 -13.02
N ALA A 481 -11.86 6.41 -12.78
CA ALA A 481 -10.67 7.01 -12.12
C ALA A 481 -9.39 7.07 -13.01
N GLY A 482 -8.98 8.25 -13.45
CA GLY A 482 -7.93 8.39 -14.47
C GLY A 482 -6.52 8.62 -13.93
N GLY A 483 -5.57 8.73 -14.86
CA GLY A 483 -4.14 8.97 -14.61
C GLY A 483 -3.55 10.21 -15.33
N GLN A 484 -2.45 10.70 -14.75
CA GLN A 484 -1.52 11.82 -15.00
C GLN A 484 -1.93 13.11 -15.76
N PRO A 485 -1.57 14.30 -15.22
CA PRO A 485 -1.73 15.60 -15.89
C PRO A 485 -0.53 15.95 -16.77
N GLY A 486 -0.77 16.43 -18.00
CA GLY A 486 0.35 16.95 -18.80
C GLY A 486 0.09 17.49 -20.21
N GLN A 487 -1.05 17.23 -20.85
CA GLN A 487 -1.32 17.77 -22.19
C GLN A 487 -2.82 18.08 -22.35
N PHE A 488 -3.18 19.36 -22.35
CA PHE A 488 -4.57 19.81 -22.47
C PHE A 488 -4.65 21.10 -23.29
N GLU A 489 -5.36 21.08 -24.41
CA GLU A 489 -6.07 22.26 -24.93
C GLU A 489 -7.11 21.92 -26.02
N SER A 490 -8.02 20.96 -25.77
CA SER A 490 -9.38 20.97 -26.34
C SER A 490 -10.18 19.78 -25.82
N MET A 491 -11.23 19.98 -25.02
CA MET A 491 -12.16 18.88 -24.70
C MET A 491 -13.56 19.37 -24.33
N ARG A 492 -14.53 19.02 -25.17
CA ARG A 492 -15.95 18.89 -24.86
C ARG A 492 -16.30 17.42 -25.09
N VAL A 493 -17.13 16.86 -24.21
CA VAL A 493 -17.75 15.52 -24.29
C VAL A 493 -16.87 14.35 -23.79
N CYS A 494 -17.01 14.01 -22.51
CA CYS A 494 -16.73 12.65 -22.02
C CYS A 494 -18.02 11.83 -22.21
N GLY A 495 -17.98 10.79 -23.04
CA GLY A 495 -19.12 9.95 -23.36
C GLY A 495 -19.47 9.00 -22.22
N THR A 496 -20.75 8.64 -22.12
CA THR A 496 -21.20 7.45 -21.39
C THR A 496 -20.40 6.23 -21.85
N GLY A 497 -19.93 5.38 -20.93
CA GLY A 497 -19.24 4.13 -21.31
C GLY A 497 -20.16 3.32 -22.24
N GLY A 498 -19.76 3.17 -23.51
CA GLY A 498 -20.61 2.54 -24.52
C GLY A 498 -20.94 1.09 -24.14
N SER A 499 -22.13 0.59 -24.49
CA SER A 499 -22.57 -0.76 -24.12
C SER A 499 -21.54 -1.87 -24.42
N GLY A 500 -20.76 -1.77 -25.51
CA GLY A 500 -19.72 -2.74 -25.86
C GLY A 500 -18.53 -2.74 -24.89
N VAL A 501 -18.16 -1.58 -24.35
CA VAL A 501 -17.09 -1.45 -23.34
C VAL A 501 -17.51 -2.12 -22.05
N VAL A 502 -18.74 -1.86 -21.60
CA VAL A 502 -19.24 -2.40 -20.33
C VAL A 502 -19.39 -3.91 -20.40
N GLN A 503 -19.77 -4.45 -21.56
CA GLN A 503 -19.75 -5.90 -21.79
C GLN A 503 -18.33 -6.47 -21.64
N GLY A 504 -17.33 -5.84 -22.26
CA GLY A 504 -15.93 -6.22 -22.07
C GLY A 504 -15.47 -6.17 -20.61
N CYS A 505 -15.94 -5.17 -19.83
CA CYS A 505 -15.66 -5.09 -18.40
C CYS A 505 -16.26 -6.27 -17.61
N THR A 506 -17.47 -6.70 -17.94
CA THR A 506 -18.12 -7.87 -17.30
C THR A 506 -17.37 -9.16 -17.63
N GLU A 507 -17.02 -9.37 -18.91
CA GLU A 507 -16.24 -10.53 -19.35
C GLU A 507 -14.87 -10.60 -18.64
N PHE A 508 -14.31 -9.44 -18.27
CA PHE A 508 -13.01 -9.35 -17.60
C PHE A 508 -13.12 -9.87 -16.18
N VAL A 509 -14.17 -9.43 -15.46
CA VAL A 509 -14.41 -9.82 -14.08
C VAL A 509 -14.59 -11.34 -13.99
N GLU A 510 -15.40 -11.92 -14.88
CA GLU A 510 -15.61 -13.37 -14.96
C GLU A 510 -14.30 -14.11 -15.31
N PHE A 511 -13.54 -13.60 -16.28
CA PHE A 511 -12.28 -14.20 -16.66
C PHE A 511 -11.24 -14.14 -15.54
N PHE A 512 -11.11 -13.00 -14.87
CA PHE A 512 -10.17 -12.78 -13.78
C PHE A 512 -10.49 -13.68 -12.59
N SER A 513 -11.77 -13.77 -12.19
CA SER A 513 -12.21 -14.67 -11.11
C SER A 513 -11.87 -16.13 -11.46
N SER A 514 -12.33 -16.61 -12.62
CA SER A 514 -12.10 -18.01 -13.04
C SER A 514 -10.61 -18.36 -13.20
N SER A 515 -9.80 -17.44 -13.69
CA SER A 515 -8.34 -17.62 -13.82
C SER A 515 -7.65 -17.66 -12.46
N SER A 516 -8.01 -16.74 -11.55
CA SER A 516 -7.45 -16.67 -10.20
C SER A 516 -7.77 -17.93 -9.41
N GLN A 517 -9.03 -18.39 -9.45
CA GLN A 517 -9.45 -19.65 -8.83
C GLN A 517 -8.68 -20.86 -9.38
N ARG A 518 -8.52 -20.97 -10.70
CA ARG A 518 -7.74 -22.06 -11.30
C ARG A 518 -6.27 -22.06 -10.85
N LYS A 519 -5.65 -20.88 -10.78
CA LYS A 519 -4.27 -20.72 -10.32
C LYS A 519 -4.14 -21.07 -8.85
N LEU A 520 -5.11 -20.68 -8.04
CA LEU A 520 -5.17 -21.03 -6.62
C LEU A 520 -5.34 -22.54 -6.41
N SER A 521 -6.20 -23.22 -7.18
CA SER A 521 -6.34 -24.68 -7.10
C SER A 521 -5.05 -25.41 -7.46
N ASN A 522 -4.36 -24.99 -8.52
CA ASN A 522 -3.05 -25.55 -8.86
C ASN A 522 -2.01 -25.28 -7.78
N PHE A 523 -2.07 -24.11 -7.15
CA PHE A 523 -1.20 -23.73 -6.05
C PHE A 523 -1.48 -24.57 -4.80
N LYS A 524 -2.75 -24.82 -4.46
CA LYS A 524 -3.15 -25.77 -3.40
C LYS A 524 -2.56 -27.14 -3.65
N HIS A 525 -2.56 -27.62 -4.89
CA HIS A 525 -1.93 -28.89 -5.24
C HIS A 525 -0.41 -28.86 -5.01
N GLN A 526 0.29 -27.81 -5.44
CA GLN A 526 1.74 -27.64 -5.20
C GLN A 526 2.10 -27.53 -3.72
N LEU A 527 1.21 -26.93 -2.94
CA LEU A 527 1.29 -26.99 -1.50
C LEU A 527 1.03 -28.42 -1.04
N ALA A 528 -0.06 -29.09 -1.40
CA ALA A 528 -0.44 -30.41 -0.90
C ALA A 528 0.52 -31.56 -1.27
N GLU A 529 1.26 -31.44 -2.38
CA GLU A 529 2.30 -32.39 -2.78
C GLU A 529 3.30 -32.57 -1.63
N ARG A 530 3.16 -33.70 -0.92
CA ARG A 530 4.23 -34.27 -0.11
C ARG A 530 5.41 -34.46 -1.06
N ASN A 531 6.61 -34.09 -0.63
CA ASN A 531 7.83 -34.50 -1.32
C ASN A 531 7.71 -36.01 -1.56
N LEU A 532 7.38 -36.42 -2.78
CA LEU A 532 7.57 -37.79 -3.22
C LEU A 532 9.07 -38.01 -2.97
N ALA A 533 9.37 -39.03 -2.18
CA ALA A 533 10.73 -39.46 -1.92
C ALA A 533 11.51 -39.49 -3.25
N PRO A 534 12.83 -39.21 -3.24
CA PRO A 534 13.64 -39.28 -4.46
C PRO A 534 13.33 -40.62 -5.14
N ARG A 535 12.87 -40.56 -6.40
CA ARG A 535 12.67 -41.77 -7.19
C ARG A 535 14.02 -42.50 -7.23
N PRO A 536 14.04 -43.83 -6.98
CA PRO A 536 15.27 -44.61 -6.91
C PRO A 536 16.06 -44.57 -8.22
#